data_AF-A0A965AFV3-F1
#
_entry.id   AF-A0A965AFV3-F1
#
_cell.length_a   1.000
_cell.length_b   1.000
_cell.length_c   1.000
_cell.angle_alpha   90.00
_cell.angle_beta   90.00
_cell.angle_gamma   90.00
#
_symmetry.space_group_name_H-M   'P 1'
#
loop_
_entity.id
_entity.type
_entity.pdbx_description
1 polymer ?
#
loop_
_entity_poly.entity_id
_entity_poly.type
_entity_poly.pdbx_seq_one_letter_code
_entity_poly.pdbx_strand_id
1 'polypeptide(L)'
;RESRLSETREDRVRREAAVEQINQSLAVIAERITERLECAPEDCLSSVGIDEEDDLPPQDAVETKLERLQRERDNMGPVNLRAEQEASELDEKIRGMETEREDLIAAIARLRQGISGLNREARERLVTAFNEVDQHFRELFAKLFGGGRAHLRLTEADDPLEAGLEVFASPPGKRLQSMTLLSGGEQALTALALLFAVFLTNPAPICVLDEVDAPLDDSNVDRFCTLLDEMSRQSSTRFLLVTHHRLTMARMDRLYGVTMSERGVSQLVSVDLQTAERLRETA
;
A
#
# COMPACT_ATOMS: atom_id res chain seq x y z
N ARG A 1 78.57 -34.83 -83.97
CA ARG A 1 78.82 -35.37 -82.61
C ARG A 1 78.51 -34.32 -81.55
N GLU A 2 78.81 -33.04 -81.79
CA GLU A 2 78.48 -31.92 -80.90
C GLU A 2 76.97 -31.60 -80.80
N SER A 3 76.20 -31.63 -81.90
CA SER A 3 74.75 -31.32 -81.84
C SER A 3 73.95 -32.30 -80.96
N ARG A 4 74.20 -33.62 -81.05
CA ARG A 4 73.59 -34.63 -80.15
C ARG A 4 73.97 -34.42 -78.68
N LEU A 5 75.17 -33.91 -78.41
CA LEU A 5 75.64 -33.62 -77.05
C LEU A 5 74.98 -32.35 -76.48
N SER A 6 74.65 -31.38 -77.34
CA SER A 6 73.86 -30.19 -76.99
C SER A 6 72.40 -30.55 -76.69
N GLU A 7 71.75 -31.35 -77.55
CA GLU A 7 70.37 -31.82 -77.34
C GLU A 7 70.22 -32.60 -76.04
N THR A 8 71.16 -33.52 -75.75
CA THR A 8 71.13 -34.30 -74.50
C THR A 8 71.33 -33.41 -73.26
N ARG A 9 72.13 -32.33 -73.37
CA ARG A 9 72.31 -31.35 -72.29
C ARG A 9 71.06 -30.50 -72.07
N GLU A 10 70.42 -30.04 -73.14
CA GLU A 10 69.15 -29.30 -73.06
C GLU A 10 68.03 -30.15 -72.46
N ASP A 11 67.92 -31.42 -72.86
CA ASP A 11 66.96 -32.35 -72.27
C ASP A 11 67.25 -32.64 -70.79
N ARG A 12 68.53 -32.71 -70.40
CA ARG A 12 68.90 -32.86 -68.98
C ARG A 12 68.48 -31.64 -68.17
N VAL A 13 68.80 -30.43 -68.64
CA VAL A 13 68.42 -29.18 -67.97
C VAL A 13 66.89 -29.04 -67.87
N ARG A 14 66.16 -29.40 -68.93
CA ARG A 14 64.69 -29.41 -68.92
C ARG A 14 64.13 -30.37 -67.87
N ARG A 15 64.70 -31.58 -67.75
CA ARG A 15 64.28 -32.57 -66.75
C ARG A 15 64.67 -32.14 -65.33
N GLU A 16 65.85 -31.56 -65.14
CA GLU A 16 66.29 -31.00 -63.85
C GLU A 16 65.34 -29.88 -63.38
N ALA A 17 64.97 -28.96 -64.27
CA ALA A 17 63.99 -27.91 -63.96
C ALA A 17 62.60 -28.48 -63.64
N ALA A 18 62.15 -29.51 -64.35
CA ALA A 18 60.87 -30.17 -64.06
C ALA A 18 60.87 -30.85 -62.68
N VAL A 19 61.97 -31.52 -62.30
CA VAL A 19 62.12 -32.12 -60.97
C VAL A 19 62.12 -31.05 -59.88
N GLU A 20 62.83 -29.94 -60.09
CA GLU A 20 62.86 -28.84 -59.13
C GLU A 20 61.47 -28.20 -58.94
N GLN A 21 60.72 -28.01 -60.02
CA GLN A 21 59.34 -27.51 -59.96
C GLN A 21 58.39 -28.46 -59.21
N ILE A 22 58.53 -29.78 -59.42
CA ILE A 22 57.74 -30.79 -58.72
C ILE A 22 58.09 -30.77 -57.22
N ASN A 23 59.37 -30.72 -56.87
CA ASN A 23 59.81 -30.66 -55.47
C ASN A 23 59.29 -29.41 -54.76
N GLN A 24 59.28 -28.25 -55.41
CA GLN A 24 58.68 -27.03 -54.87
C GLN A 24 57.18 -27.20 -54.65
N SER A 25 56.47 -27.82 -55.60
CA SER A 25 55.02 -28.07 -55.47
C SER A 25 54.72 -29.05 -54.34
N LEU A 26 55.52 -30.10 -54.16
CA LEU A 26 55.40 -31.04 -53.04
C LEU A 26 55.64 -30.34 -51.70
N ALA A 27 56.64 -29.46 -51.61
CA ALA A 27 56.90 -28.68 -50.40
C ALA A 27 55.72 -27.79 -50.01
N VAL A 28 55.12 -27.09 -50.98
CA VAL A 28 53.93 -26.25 -50.77
C VAL A 28 52.73 -27.09 -50.32
N ILE A 29 52.54 -28.28 -50.90
CA ILE A 29 51.46 -29.19 -50.50
C ILE A 29 51.69 -29.69 -49.07
N ALA A 30 52.91 -30.08 -48.71
CA ALA A 30 53.25 -30.55 -47.37
C ALA A 30 53.05 -29.47 -46.30
N GLU A 31 53.45 -28.23 -46.59
CA GLU A 31 53.22 -27.08 -45.70
C GLU A 31 51.72 -26.85 -45.50
N ARG A 32 50.94 -26.86 -46.57
CA ARG A 32 49.48 -26.68 -46.51
C ARG A 32 48.77 -27.78 -45.72
N ILE A 33 49.23 -29.02 -45.84
CA ILE A 33 48.73 -30.16 -45.07
C ILE A 33 49.00 -29.93 -43.58
N THR A 34 50.24 -29.54 -43.24
CA THR A 34 50.65 -29.28 -41.86
C THR A 34 49.82 -28.15 -41.24
N GLU A 35 49.58 -27.06 -41.96
CA GLU A 35 48.79 -25.93 -41.46
C GLU A 35 47.30 -26.26 -41.25
N ARG A 36 46.72 -27.12 -42.10
CA ARG A 36 45.27 -27.39 -42.08
C ARG A 36 44.87 -28.61 -41.28
N LEU A 37 45.73 -29.62 -41.24
CA LEU A 37 45.45 -30.93 -40.67
C LEU A 37 46.39 -31.26 -39.51
N GLU A 38 47.36 -30.39 -39.17
CA GLU A 38 48.31 -30.55 -38.06
C GLU A 38 49.09 -31.89 -38.08
N CYS A 39 49.32 -32.45 -39.27
CA CYS A 39 50.03 -33.72 -39.46
C CYS A 39 50.97 -33.68 -40.69
N ALA A 40 51.86 -34.67 -40.79
CA ALA A 40 52.71 -34.86 -41.96
C ALA A 40 51.92 -35.50 -43.13
N PRO A 41 52.35 -35.35 -44.40
CA PRO A 41 51.66 -35.95 -45.55
C PRO A 41 51.49 -37.46 -45.44
N GLU A 42 52.46 -38.14 -44.84
CA GLU A 42 52.50 -39.60 -44.64
C GLU A 42 51.47 -40.04 -43.58
N ASP A 43 51.15 -39.17 -42.63
CA ASP A 43 50.23 -39.46 -41.51
C ASP A 43 48.78 -39.05 -41.81
N CYS A 44 48.51 -38.45 -42.97
CA CYS A 44 47.18 -37.94 -43.30
C CYS A 44 46.12 -39.06 -43.37
N LEU A 45 46.44 -40.18 -44.00
CA LEU A 45 45.52 -41.30 -44.16
C LEU A 45 45.24 -41.99 -42.82
N SER A 46 46.29 -42.21 -42.03
CA SER A 46 46.19 -42.81 -40.70
C SER A 46 45.41 -41.94 -39.71
N SER A 47 45.50 -40.61 -39.83
CA SER A 47 44.74 -39.67 -38.99
C SER A 47 43.21 -39.77 -39.16
N VAL A 48 42.75 -40.24 -40.33
CA VAL A 48 41.32 -40.42 -40.65
C VAL A 48 40.91 -41.91 -40.55
N GLY A 49 41.85 -42.80 -40.20
CA GLY A 49 41.62 -44.24 -40.09
C GLY A 49 41.38 -44.92 -41.44
N ILE A 50 42.02 -44.44 -42.50
CA ILE A 50 42.01 -45.04 -43.85
C ILE A 50 43.38 -45.69 -44.06
N ASP A 51 43.41 -46.98 -44.39
CA ASP A 51 44.65 -47.68 -44.70
C ASP A 51 45.08 -47.38 -46.16
N GLU A 52 46.38 -47.48 -46.49
CA GLU A 52 46.90 -47.20 -47.84
C GLU A 52 46.29 -48.10 -48.94
N GLU A 53 45.70 -49.22 -48.54
CA GLU A 53 45.07 -50.22 -49.41
C GLU A 53 43.56 -50.01 -49.62
N ASP A 54 42.94 -49.07 -48.89
CA ASP A 54 41.51 -48.79 -48.97
C ASP A 54 41.17 -47.92 -50.19
N ASP A 55 40.01 -48.18 -50.81
CA ASP A 55 39.49 -47.32 -51.88
C ASP A 55 39.16 -45.93 -51.34
N LEU A 56 39.86 -44.92 -51.85
CA LEU A 56 39.62 -43.52 -51.50
C LEU A 56 38.20 -43.11 -51.92
N PRO A 57 37.47 -42.37 -51.06
CA PRO A 57 36.17 -41.85 -51.43
C PRO A 57 36.28 -40.92 -52.66
N PRO A 58 35.24 -40.86 -53.51
CA PRO A 58 35.24 -39.97 -54.66
C PRO A 58 35.50 -38.53 -54.24
N GLN A 59 36.49 -37.88 -54.87
CA GLN A 59 36.94 -36.53 -54.51
C GLN A 59 35.76 -35.53 -54.47
N ASP A 60 34.89 -35.55 -55.48
CA ASP A 60 33.71 -34.68 -55.57
C ASP A 60 32.75 -34.81 -54.37
N ALA A 61 32.60 -36.03 -53.84
CA ALA A 61 31.74 -36.30 -52.69
C ALA A 61 32.34 -35.72 -51.39
N VAL A 62 33.67 -35.80 -51.25
CA VAL A 62 34.39 -35.23 -50.10
C VAL A 62 34.37 -33.70 -50.16
N GLU A 63 34.60 -33.11 -51.32
CA GLU A 63 34.55 -31.65 -51.52
C GLU A 63 33.16 -31.09 -51.22
N THR A 64 32.10 -31.73 -51.74
CA THR A 64 30.71 -31.32 -51.45
C THR A 64 30.40 -31.40 -49.95
N LYS A 65 30.87 -32.46 -49.28
CA LYS A 65 30.69 -32.63 -47.83
C LYS A 65 31.46 -31.57 -47.04
N LEU A 66 32.68 -31.25 -47.44
CA LEU A 66 33.51 -30.22 -46.82
C LEU A 66 32.87 -28.83 -46.97
N GLU A 67 32.41 -28.47 -48.16
CA GLU A 67 31.72 -27.20 -48.40
C GLU A 67 30.45 -27.07 -47.56
N ARG A 68 29.65 -28.14 -47.46
CA ARG A 68 28.45 -28.16 -46.62
C ARG A 68 28.80 -27.91 -45.15
N LEU A 69 29.80 -28.63 -44.62
CA LEU A 69 30.23 -28.49 -43.22
C LEU A 69 30.84 -27.11 -42.94
N GLN A 70 31.59 -26.54 -43.89
CA GLN A 70 32.12 -25.18 -43.77
C GLN A 70 31.00 -24.14 -43.74
N ARG A 71 30.00 -24.26 -44.62
CA ARG A 71 28.81 -23.38 -44.59
C ARG A 71 28.02 -23.53 -43.30
N GLU A 72 27.85 -24.74 -42.79
CA GLU A 72 27.19 -25.00 -41.50
C GLU A 72 27.94 -24.33 -40.34
N ARG A 73 29.27 -24.45 -40.31
CA ARG A 73 30.13 -23.76 -39.33
C ARG A 73 30.00 -22.24 -39.45
N ASP A 74 30.08 -21.69 -40.65
CA ASP A 74 30.05 -20.24 -40.86
C ASP A 74 28.66 -19.66 -40.53
N ASN A 75 27.59 -20.44 -40.75
CA ASN A 75 26.21 -20.07 -40.38
C ASN A 75 25.95 -20.09 -38.87
N MET A 76 26.72 -20.83 -38.06
CA MET A 76 26.58 -20.81 -36.59
C MET A 76 26.98 -19.44 -35.99
N GLY A 77 27.75 -18.65 -36.74
CA GLY A 77 28.20 -17.34 -36.28
C GLY A 77 29.27 -17.41 -35.18
N PRO A 78 29.65 -16.26 -34.60
CA PRO A 78 30.66 -16.21 -33.56
C PRO A 78 30.17 -16.88 -32.27
N VAL A 79 31.00 -17.76 -31.70
CA VAL A 79 30.73 -18.44 -30.43
C VAL A 79 31.01 -17.48 -29.27
N ASN A 80 30.04 -17.30 -28.36
CA ASN A 80 30.26 -16.54 -27.13
C ASN A 80 30.98 -17.43 -26.10
N LEU A 81 32.29 -17.26 -25.97
CA LEU A 81 33.13 -17.99 -25.00
C LEU A 81 32.79 -17.68 -23.53
N ARG A 82 32.04 -16.61 -23.26
CA ARG A 82 31.62 -16.20 -21.91
C ARG A 82 30.20 -16.63 -21.56
N ALA A 83 29.49 -17.30 -22.47
CA ALA A 83 28.07 -17.63 -22.28
C ALA A 83 27.80 -18.43 -21.01
N GLU A 84 28.68 -19.39 -20.68
CA GLU A 84 28.52 -20.22 -19.49
C GLU A 84 28.67 -19.41 -18.18
N GLN A 85 29.63 -18.48 -18.16
CA GLN A 85 29.85 -17.60 -17.02
C GLN A 85 28.71 -16.59 -16.85
N GLU A 86 28.26 -15.96 -17.95
CA GLU A 86 27.13 -15.03 -17.95
C GLU A 86 25.82 -15.71 -17.55
N ALA A 87 25.59 -16.96 -18.01
CA ALA A 87 24.43 -17.75 -17.61
C ALA A 87 24.44 -18.03 -16.10
N SER A 88 25.59 -18.42 -15.54
CA SER A 88 25.73 -18.65 -14.10
C SER A 88 25.48 -17.38 -13.28
N GLU A 89 26.01 -16.24 -13.71
CA GLU A 89 25.79 -14.94 -13.03
C GLU A 89 24.32 -14.52 -13.06
N LEU A 90 23.64 -14.72 -14.20
CA LEU A 90 22.21 -14.43 -14.32
C LEU A 90 21.36 -15.37 -13.46
N ASP A 91 21.69 -16.65 -13.41
CA ASP A 91 20.99 -17.63 -12.57
C ASP A 91 21.09 -17.28 -11.08
N GLU A 92 22.26 -16.86 -10.61
CA GLU A 92 22.43 -16.39 -9.22
C GLU A 92 21.56 -15.17 -8.93
N LYS A 93 21.52 -14.21 -9.87
CA LYS A 93 20.70 -13.01 -9.74
C LYS A 93 19.21 -13.34 -9.73
N ILE A 94 18.77 -14.26 -10.59
CA ILE A 94 17.38 -14.72 -10.65
C ILE A 94 16.98 -15.38 -9.32
N ARG A 95 17.80 -16.29 -8.79
CA ARG A 95 17.54 -16.94 -7.50
C ARG A 95 17.44 -15.93 -6.35
N GLY A 96 18.32 -14.92 -6.35
CA GLY A 96 18.24 -13.83 -5.37
C GLY A 96 16.91 -13.07 -5.45
N MET A 97 16.51 -12.66 -6.66
CA MET A 97 15.24 -11.96 -6.88
C MET A 97 14.01 -12.82 -6.55
N GLU A 98 14.05 -14.13 -6.81
CA GLU A 98 12.99 -15.07 -6.45
C GLU A 98 12.83 -15.18 -4.93
N THR A 99 13.95 -15.28 -4.21
CA THR A 99 13.96 -15.33 -2.74
C THR A 99 13.38 -14.04 -2.15
N GLU A 100 13.85 -12.87 -2.63
CA GLU A 100 13.32 -11.57 -2.19
C GLU A 100 11.82 -11.43 -2.48
N ARG A 101 11.37 -11.92 -3.63
CA ARG A 101 9.94 -11.93 -3.99
C ARG A 101 9.13 -12.80 -3.04
N GLU A 102 9.60 -13.99 -2.70
CA GLU A 102 8.93 -14.87 -1.76
C GLU A 102 8.83 -14.25 -0.36
N ASP A 103 9.91 -13.62 0.12
CA ASP A 103 9.93 -12.90 1.38
C ASP A 103 8.94 -11.74 1.41
N LEU A 104 8.85 -10.97 0.32
CA LEU A 104 7.87 -9.89 0.17
C LEU A 104 6.44 -10.41 0.18
N ILE A 105 6.15 -11.51 -0.53
CA ILE A 105 4.82 -12.13 -0.53
C ILE A 105 4.45 -12.60 0.87
N ALA A 106 5.39 -13.22 1.60
CA ALA A 106 5.18 -13.66 2.97
C ALA A 106 4.98 -12.47 3.94
N ALA A 107 5.68 -11.34 3.73
CA ALA A 107 5.48 -10.12 4.49
C ALA A 107 4.09 -9.51 4.23
N ILE A 108 3.65 -9.45 2.97
CA ILE A 108 2.30 -8.99 2.60
C ILE A 108 1.23 -9.85 3.26
N ALA A 109 1.39 -11.18 3.25
CA ALA A 109 0.45 -12.10 3.91
C ALA A 109 0.35 -11.83 5.42
N ARG A 110 1.50 -11.65 6.10
CA ARG A 110 1.56 -11.31 7.53
C ARG A 110 0.87 -9.96 7.83
N LEU A 111 1.12 -8.94 7.01
CA LEU A 111 0.48 -7.64 7.17
C LEU A 111 -1.04 -7.72 6.98
N ARG A 112 -1.51 -8.44 5.97
CA ARG A 112 -2.96 -8.66 5.74
C ARG A 112 -3.62 -9.38 6.91
N GLN A 113 -2.96 -10.37 7.49
CA GLN A 113 -3.44 -11.04 8.70
C GLN A 113 -3.51 -10.07 9.89
N GLY A 114 -2.49 -9.22 10.08
CA GLY A 114 -2.48 -8.18 11.10
C GLY A 114 -3.63 -7.19 10.95
N ILE A 115 -3.87 -6.70 9.73
CA ILE A 115 -4.99 -5.80 9.40
C ILE A 115 -6.33 -6.48 9.70
N SER A 116 -6.50 -7.75 9.33
CA SER A 116 -7.73 -8.48 9.61
C SER A 116 -8.00 -8.63 11.11
N GLY A 117 -6.95 -8.88 11.91
CA GLY A 117 -7.04 -8.91 13.36
C GLY A 117 -7.47 -7.56 13.96
N LEU A 118 -6.84 -6.47 13.53
CA LEU A 118 -7.18 -5.11 13.96
C LEU A 118 -8.60 -4.73 13.57
N ASN A 119 -9.04 -5.05 12.35
CA ASN A 119 -10.41 -4.77 11.90
C ASN A 119 -11.45 -5.51 12.72
N ARG A 120 -11.17 -6.76 13.13
CA ARG A 120 -12.08 -7.52 14.01
C ARG A 120 -12.22 -6.84 15.37
N GLU A 121 -11.11 -6.47 15.99
CA GLU A 121 -11.11 -5.77 17.27
C GLU A 121 -11.78 -4.40 17.18
N ALA A 122 -11.50 -3.65 16.11
CA ALA A 122 -12.14 -2.36 15.85
C ALA A 122 -13.66 -2.51 15.71
N ARG A 123 -14.13 -3.53 14.99
CA ARG A 123 -15.56 -3.81 14.83
C ARG A 123 -16.24 -4.14 16.17
N GLU A 124 -15.62 -4.99 16.98
CA GLU A 124 -16.14 -5.34 18.32
C GLU A 124 -16.22 -4.10 19.23
N ARG A 125 -15.16 -3.28 19.26
CA ARG A 125 -15.13 -2.04 20.04
C ARG A 125 -16.17 -1.03 19.53
N LEU A 126 -16.31 -0.86 18.22
CA LEU A 126 -17.28 0.05 17.63
C LEU A 126 -18.70 -0.35 17.98
N VAL A 127 -19.07 -1.63 17.82
CA VAL A 127 -20.41 -2.11 18.15
C VAL A 127 -20.71 -1.97 19.64
N THR A 128 -19.73 -2.23 20.49
CA THR A 128 -19.87 -2.05 21.94
C THR A 128 -20.14 -0.60 22.30
N ALA A 129 -19.29 0.32 21.82
CA ALA A 129 -19.46 1.76 22.05
C ALA A 129 -20.76 2.28 21.44
N PHE A 130 -21.15 1.82 20.26
CA PHE A 130 -22.41 2.19 19.61
C PHE A 130 -23.62 1.81 20.46
N ASN A 131 -23.66 0.59 21.00
CA ASN A 131 -24.76 0.13 21.84
C ASN A 131 -24.83 0.91 23.16
N GLU A 132 -23.67 1.24 23.75
CA GLU A 132 -23.58 2.04 24.97
C GLU A 132 -24.11 3.48 24.74
N VAL A 133 -23.68 4.12 23.65
CA VAL A 133 -24.16 5.44 23.26
C VAL A 133 -25.66 5.42 22.94
N ASP A 134 -26.16 4.40 22.23
CA ASP A 134 -27.59 4.28 21.91
C ASP A 134 -28.44 4.09 23.18
N GLN A 135 -27.94 3.35 24.17
CA GLN A 135 -28.60 3.21 25.47
C GLN A 135 -28.69 4.56 26.19
N HIS A 136 -27.56 5.25 26.37
CA HIS A 136 -27.55 6.57 27.01
C HIS A 136 -28.43 7.57 26.25
N PHE A 137 -28.42 7.52 24.93
CA PHE A 137 -29.24 8.40 24.09
C PHE A 137 -30.74 8.17 24.31
N ARG A 138 -31.19 6.91 24.36
CA ARG A 138 -32.59 6.56 24.67
C ARG A 138 -33.03 7.12 26.01
N GLU A 139 -32.21 6.96 27.04
CA GLU A 139 -32.50 7.40 28.40
C GLU A 139 -32.54 8.93 28.52
N LEU A 140 -31.53 9.61 27.99
CA LEU A 140 -31.44 11.08 28.02
C LEU A 140 -32.54 11.73 27.17
N PHE A 141 -32.85 11.17 26.00
CA PHE A 141 -33.94 11.67 25.17
C PHE A 141 -35.28 11.60 25.91
N ALA A 142 -35.58 10.45 26.52
CA ALA A 142 -36.83 10.29 27.27
C ALA A 142 -36.92 11.26 28.46
N LYS A 143 -35.81 11.52 29.16
CA LYS A 143 -35.75 12.51 30.24
C LYS A 143 -35.98 13.93 29.74
N LEU A 144 -35.26 14.36 28.70
CA LEU A 144 -35.34 15.72 28.15
C LEU A 144 -36.71 16.04 27.54
N PHE A 145 -37.34 15.08 26.86
CA PHE A 145 -38.66 15.27 26.26
C PHE A 145 -39.83 14.95 27.22
N GLY A 146 -39.55 14.39 28.41
CA GLY A 146 -40.59 13.94 29.35
C GLY A 146 -41.38 12.74 28.82
N GLY A 147 -40.77 11.93 27.95
CA GLY A 147 -41.38 10.85 27.19
C GLY A 147 -40.81 10.76 25.77
N GLY A 148 -41.43 9.95 24.92
CA GLY A 148 -40.95 9.70 23.57
C GLY A 148 -39.90 8.59 23.49
N ARG A 149 -39.40 8.33 22.28
CA ARG A 149 -38.38 7.31 22.00
C ARG A 149 -37.43 7.81 20.94
N ALA A 150 -36.14 7.57 21.12
CA ALA A 150 -35.14 7.79 20.09
C ALA A 150 -34.20 6.58 20.04
N HIS A 151 -33.57 6.33 18.90
CA HIS A 151 -32.52 5.33 18.79
C HIS A 151 -31.61 5.65 17.62
N LEU A 152 -30.40 5.12 17.68
CA LEU A 152 -29.41 5.16 16.63
C LEU A 152 -29.55 3.94 15.75
N ARG A 153 -29.36 4.11 14.45
CA ARG A 153 -29.30 3.01 13.49
C ARG A 153 -28.12 3.19 12.56
N LEU A 154 -27.34 2.14 12.38
CA LEU A 154 -26.33 2.09 11.33
C LEU A 154 -27.02 1.94 9.97
N THR A 155 -26.58 2.69 8.96
CA THR A 155 -27.08 2.55 7.59
C THR A 155 -26.78 1.14 7.07
N GLU A 156 -27.52 0.71 6.04
CA GLU A 156 -27.36 -0.61 5.43
C GLU A 156 -26.03 -0.72 4.66
N ALA A 157 -24.95 -1.01 5.39
CA ALA A 157 -23.65 -1.40 4.86
C ALA A 157 -23.25 -2.75 5.45
N ASP A 158 -22.55 -3.58 4.66
CA ASP A 158 -22.13 -4.92 5.07
C ASP A 158 -21.05 -4.89 6.18
N ASP A 159 -20.27 -3.80 6.28
CA ASP A 159 -19.31 -3.57 7.35
C ASP A 159 -19.76 -2.41 8.27
N PRO A 160 -19.91 -2.63 9.59
CA PRO A 160 -20.13 -1.56 10.56
C PRO A 160 -19.10 -0.43 10.51
N LEU A 161 -17.87 -0.70 10.05
CA LEU A 161 -16.82 0.31 9.90
C LEU A 161 -17.08 1.29 8.74
N GLU A 162 -17.84 0.87 7.73
CA GLU A 162 -18.18 1.67 6.55
C GLU A 162 -19.61 2.23 6.62
N ALA A 163 -20.40 1.78 7.60
CA ALA A 163 -21.76 2.24 7.81
C ALA A 163 -21.80 3.70 8.28
N GLY A 164 -22.70 4.49 7.70
CA GLY A 164 -23.13 5.76 8.27
C GLY A 164 -24.03 5.57 9.49
N LEU A 165 -24.32 6.66 10.18
CA LEU A 165 -25.19 6.68 11.36
C LEU A 165 -26.40 7.57 11.10
N GLU A 166 -27.59 7.01 11.29
CA GLU A 166 -28.86 7.72 11.24
C GLU A 166 -29.49 7.81 12.62
N VAL A 167 -30.01 9.00 12.93
CA VAL A 167 -30.68 9.30 14.21
C VAL A 167 -32.18 9.31 13.98
N PHE A 168 -32.89 8.40 14.65
CA PHE A 168 -34.34 8.35 14.64
C PHE A 168 -34.89 8.81 15.98
N ALA A 169 -35.86 9.71 15.95
CA ALA A 169 -36.48 10.26 17.14
C ALA A 169 -37.99 10.38 16.98
N SER A 170 -38.70 10.16 18.08
CA SER A 170 -40.14 10.19 18.22
C SER A 170 -40.46 11.01 19.48
N PRO A 171 -40.57 12.34 19.36
CA PRO A 171 -41.07 13.19 20.45
C PRO A 171 -42.46 12.75 20.91
N PRO A 172 -42.88 13.08 22.15
CA PRO A 172 -44.19 12.71 22.66
C PRO A 172 -45.32 13.20 21.74
N GLY A 173 -46.16 12.27 21.28
CA GLY A 173 -47.27 12.57 20.38
C GLY A 173 -46.94 12.61 18.88
N LYS A 174 -45.67 12.41 18.48
CA LYS A 174 -45.24 12.34 17.08
C LYS A 174 -44.80 10.92 16.69
N ARG A 175 -44.79 10.64 15.39
CA ARG A 175 -44.27 9.37 14.83
C ARG A 175 -42.74 9.39 14.79
N LEU A 176 -42.15 8.20 14.75
CA LEU A 176 -40.71 8.03 14.55
C LEU A 176 -40.31 8.58 13.18
N GLN A 177 -39.36 9.51 13.18
CA GLN A 177 -38.86 10.15 11.97
C GLN A 177 -37.36 10.45 12.11
N SER A 178 -36.71 10.67 10.97
CA SER A 178 -35.31 11.10 10.95
C SER A 178 -35.15 12.51 11.54
N MET A 179 -34.02 12.77 12.22
CA MET A 179 -33.72 14.05 12.85
C MET A 179 -33.91 15.25 11.91
N THR A 180 -33.58 15.11 10.63
CA THR A 180 -33.71 16.17 9.60
C THR A 180 -35.15 16.64 9.40
N LEU A 181 -36.15 15.86 9.81
CA LEU A 181 -37.58 16.17 9.67
C LEU A 181 -38.22 16.80 10.92
N LEU A 182 -37.45 16.99 12.00
CA LEU A 182 -37.93 17.59 13.25
C LEU A 182 -37.99 19.13 13.17
N SER A 183 -38.69 19.77 14.11
CA SER A 183 -38.66 21.24 14.24
C SER A 183 -37.30 21.73 14.75
N GLY A 184 -36.92 22.99 14.51
CA GLY A 184 -35.60 23.51 14.91
C GLY A 184 -35.26 23.34 16.40
N GLY A 185 -36.22 23.57 17.31
CA GLY A 185 -36.04 23.33 18.73
C GLY A 185 -35.94 21.85 19.09
N GLU A 186 -36.74 20.99 18.44
CA GLU A 186 -36.68 19.53 18.62
C GLU A 186 -35.36 18.95 18.08
N GLN A 187 -34.85 19.48 16.97
CA GLN A 187 -33.54 19.13 16.40
C GLN A 187 -32.42 19.48 17.36
N ALA A 188 -32.42 20.70 17.90
CA ALA A 188 -31.41 21.15 18.85
C ALA A 188 -31.39 20.27 20.11
N LEU A 189 -32.57 19.99 20.70
CA LEU A 189 -32.68 19.11 21.87
C LEU A 189 -32.26 17.66 21.59
N THR A 190 -32.62 17.13 20.42
CA THR A 190 -32.24 15.77 20.01
C THR A 190 -30.72 15.68 19.82
N ALA A 191 -30.11 16.68 19.18
CA ALA A 191 -28.67 16.76 19.01
C ALA A 191 -27.95 16.89 20.37
N LEU A 192 -28.48 17.71 21.28
CA LEU A 192 -27.95 17.87 22.62
C LEU A 192 -28.02 16.56 23.43
N ALA A 193 -29.13 15.82 23.33
CA ALA A 193 -29.28 14.51 23.94
C ALA A 193 -28.22 13.52 23.41
N LEU A 194 -27.93 13.54 22.10
CA LEU A 194 -26.90 12.70 21.49
C LEU A 194 -25.50 13.09 21.95
N LEU A 195 -25.19 14.39 21.99
CA LEU A 195 -23.90 14.89 22.47
C LEU A 195 -23.65 14.46 23.93
N PHE A 196 -24.65 14.59 24.79
CA PHE A 196 -24.52 14.11 26.18
C PHE A 196 -24.45 12.59 26.31
N ALA A 197 -25.14 11.83 25.45
CA ALA A 197 -25.02 10.37 25.43
C ALA A 197 -23.59 9.91 25.11
N VAL A 198 -22.96 10.54 24.11
CA VAL A 198 -21.56 10.31 23.78
C VAL A 198 -20.66 10.74 24.94
N PHE A 199 -20.96 11.88 25.55
CA PHE A 199 -20.20 12.39 26.69
C PHE A 199 -20.22 11.45 27.91
N LEU A 200 -21.37 10.85 28.24
CA LEU A 200 -21.48 9.92 29.37
C LEU A 200 -20.68 8.62 29.19
N THR A 201 -20.44 8.23 27.94
CA THR A 201 -19.66 7.03 27.60
C THR A 201 -18.17 7.22 27.93
N ASN A 202 -17.66 8.45 27.84
CA ASN A 202 -16.30 8.80 28.26
C ASN A 202 -16.25 10.24 28.82
N PRO A 203 -16.58 10.42 30.12
CA PRO A 203 -16.77 11.73 30.69
C PRO A 203 -15.46 12.51 30.78
N ALA A 204 -15.43 13.70 30.18
CA ALA A 204 -14.30 14.61 30.29
C ALA A 204 -14.35 15.39 31.62
N PRO A 205 -13.19 15.80 32.17
CA PRO A 205 -13.15 16.59 33.41
C PRO A 205 -13.78 17.98 33.27
N ILE A 206 -13.81 18.55 32.06
CA ILE A 206 -14.39 19.87 31.76
C ILE A 206 -15.24 19.76 30.48
N CYS A 207 -16.45 20.30 30.51
CA CYS A 207 -17.34 20.44 29.36
C CYS A 207 -17.69 21.92 29.16
N VAL A 208 -17.45 22.45 27.96
CA VAL A 208 -17.76 23.84 27.60
C VAL A 208 -18.93 23.85 26.63
N LEU A 209 -19.97 24.62 26.94
CA LEU A 209 -21.18 24.75 26.14
C LEU A 209 -21.39 26.23 25.81
N ASP A 210 -21.45 26.57 24.53
CA ASP A 210 -21.59 27.94 24.05
C ASP A 210 -22.94 28.13 23.35
N GLU A 211 -23.80 28.98 23.93
CA GLU A 211 -25.15 29.34 23.46
C GLU A 211 -26.04 28.15 23.04
N VAL A 212 -25.84 26.99 23.68
CA VAL A 212 -26.58 25.76 23.37
C VAL A 212 -28.08 25.85 23.67
N ASP A 213 -28.48 26.82 24.49
CA ASP A 213 -29.85 27.10 24.90
C ASP A 213 -30.56 28.15 24.02
N ALA A 214 -29.87 28.79 23.08
CA ALA A 214 -30.46 29.78 22.18
C ALA A 214 -31.68 29.28 21.35
N PRO A 215 -31.73 28.02 20.85
CA PRO A 215 -32.88 27.53 20.10
C PRO A 215 -33.97 26.89 20.98
N LEU A 216 -33.82 26.92 22.31
CA LEU A 216 -34.72 26.25 23.26
C LEU A 216 -35.74 27.23 23.83
N ASP A 217 -36.91 26.72 24.20
CA ASP A 217 -37.91 27.48 24.96
C ASP A 217 -37.67 27.34 26.48
N ASP A 218 -38.34 28.18 27.29
CA ASP A 218 -38.15 28.21 28.74
C ASP A 218 -38.36 26.84 29.41
N SER A 219 -39.32 26.04 28.93
CA SER A 219 -39.58 24.71 29.49
C SER A 219 -38.45 23.73 29.18
N ASN A 220 -37.87 23.79 27.99
CA ASN A 220 -36.79 22.90 27.59
C ASN A 220 -35.46 23.34 28.19
N VAL A 221 -35.23 24.64 28.38
CA VAL A 221 -34.08 25.17 29.13
C VAL A 221 -34.11 24.69 30.58
N ASP A 222 -35.27 24.66 31.24
CA ASP A 222 -35.38 24.15 32.60
C ASP A 222 -34.98 22.67 32.72
N ARG A 223 -35.44 21.85 31.76
CA ARG A 223 -35.09 20.42 31.69
C ARG A 223 -33.60 20.21 31.40
N PHE A 224 -33.04 21.03 30.52
CA PHE A 224 -31.60 21.03 30.22
C PHE A 224 -30.78 21.37 31.48
N CYS A 225 -31.14 22.41 32.22
CA CYS A 225 -30.47 22.78 33.46
C CYS A 225 -30.56 21.65 34.51
N THR A 226 -31.74 21.04 34.65
CA THR A 226 -31.94 19.90 35.56
C THR A 226 -31.04 18.72 35.20
N LEU A 227 -30.89 18.43 33.90
CA LEU A 227 -30.02 17.37 33.42
C LEU A 227 -28.54 17.68 33.69
N LEU A 228 -28.11 18.93 33.51
CA LEU A 228 -26.75 19.36 33.85
C LEU A 228 -26.46 19.21 35.34
N ASP A 229 -27.41 19.56 36.21
CA ASP A 229 -27.29 19.37 37.65
C ASP A 229 -27.16 17.88 38.02
N GLU A 230 -27.96 17.01 37.40
CA GLU A 230 -27.84 15.55 37.57
C GLU A 230 -26.46 15.05 37.13
N MET A 231 -26.00 15.46 35.94
CA MET A 231 -24.71 15.03 35.40
C MET A 231 -23.55 15.54 36.25
N SER A 232 -23.58 16.79 36.70
CA SER A 232 -22.57 17.39 37.59
C SER A 232 -22.47 16.68 38.94
N ARG A 233 -23.58 16.10 39.44
CA ARG A 233 -23.59 15.31 40.68
C ARG A 233 -23.13 13.87 40.49
N GLN A 234 -23.45 13.27 39.34
CA GLN A 234 -23.13 11.86 39.05
C GLN A 234 -21.71 11.69 38.52
N SER A 235 -21.18 12.68 37.82
CA SER A 235 -19.85 12.68 37.21
C SER A 235 -18.97 13.76 37.84
N SER A 236 -17.66 13.55 37.89
CA SER A 236 -16.71 14.57 38.34
C SER A 236 -16.43 15.64 37.27
N THR A 237 -17.40 15.91 36.38
CA THR A 237 -17.28 16.83 35.26
C THR A 237 -17.65 18.24 35.70
N ARG A 238 -16.84 19.22 35.30
CA ARG A 238 -17.12 20.65 35.49
C ARG A 238 -17.72 21.22 34.23
N PHE A 239 -18.92 21.78 34.33
CA PHE A 239 -19.59 22.44 33.21
C PHE A 239 -19.29 23.94 33.20
N LEU A 240 -18.89 24.47 32.05
CA LEU A 240 -18.73 25.89 31.77
C LEU A 240 -19.73 26.28 30.68
N LEU A 241 -20.73 27.08 31.03
CA LEU A 241 -21.75 27.54 30.10
C LEU A 241 -21.51 29.00 29.74
N VAL A 242 -21.57 29.30 28.44
CA VAL A 242 -21.66 30.66 27.89
C VAL A 242 -23.07 30.81 27.36
N THR A 243 -23.82 31.75 27.93
CA THR A 243 -25.24 31.94 27.62
C THR A 243 -25.66 33.36 27.94
N HIS A 244 -26.71 33.84 27.26
CA HIS A 244 -27.46 35.05 27.60
C HIS A 244 -28.87 34.74 28.17
N HIS A 245 -29.22 33.45 28.32
CA HIS A 245 -30.54 33.00 28.76
C HIS A 245 -30.70 33.14 30.28
N ARG A 246 -31.69 33.94 30.71
CA ARG A 246 -31.88 34.30 32.12
C ARG A 246 -32.14 33.08 33.02
N LEU A 247 -32.88 32.11 32.52
CA LEU A 247 -33.20 30.89 33.27
C LEU A 247 -31.95 30.04 33.53
N THR A 248 -31.11 29.85 32.51
CA THR A 248 -29.83 29.15 32.64
C THR A 248 -28.92 29.86 33.63
N MET A 249 -28.77 31.18 33.53
CA MET A 249 -27.98 31.98 34.48
C MET A 249 -28.43 31.81 35.93
N ALA A 250 -29.75 31.74 36.16
CA ALA A 250 -30.31 31.61 37.51
C ALA A 250 -30.09 30.22 38.14
N ARG A 251 -29.75 29.21 37.34
CA ARG A 251 -29.55 27.83 37.78
C ARG A 251 -28.07 27.45 38.01
N MET A 252 -27.12 28.36 37.77
CA MET A 252 -25.68 28.09 37.90
C MET A 252 -25.15 28.38 39.31
N ASP A 253 -24.05 27.73 39.72
CA ASP A 253 -23.39 28.01 41.00
C ASP A 253 -22.68 29.37 41.03
N ARG A 254 -22.04 29.75 39.92
CA ARG A 254 -21.24 30.97 39.78
C ARG A 254 -21.40 31.57 38.40
N LEU A 255 -21.51 32.90 38.36
CA LEU A 255 -21.58 33.66 37.12
C LEU A 255 -20.29 34.45 36.92
N TYR A 256 -19.76 34.36 35.70
CA TYR A 256 -18.66 35.18 35.23
C TYR A 256 -19.19 36.11 34.13
N GLY A 257 -19.31 37.39 34.45
CA GLY A 257 -19.67 38.42 33.49
C GLY A 257 -18.43 38.95 32.78
N VAL A 258 -18.52 39.18 31.48
CA VAL A 258 -17.49 39.89 30.72
C VAL A 258 -18.04 41.28 30.40
N THR A 259 -17.31 42.32 30.83
CA THR A 259 -17.66 43.72 30.56
C THR A 259 -16.54 44.40 29.79
N MET A 260 -16.90 45.39 28.97
CA MET A 260 -15.95 46.22 28.22
C MET A 260 -16.05 47.66 28.73
N SER A 261 -15.30 47.97 29.80
CA SER A 261 -15.21 49.33 30.34
C SER A 261 -14.46 50.28 29.39
N GLU A 262 -13.48 49.73 28.65
CA GLU A 262 -12.74 50.43 27.59
C GLU A 262 -12.91 49.68 26.26
N ARG A 263 -12.94 50.42 25.14
CA ARG A 263 -13.10 49.80 23.82
C ARG A 263 -11.93 48.85 23.53
N GLY A 264 -12.25 47.58 23.31
CA GLY A 264 -11.28 46.55 22.95
C GLY A 264 -10.57 45.88 24.13
N VAL A 265 -10.93 46.21 25.38
CA VAL A 265 -10.39 45.56 26.58
C VAL A 265 -11.52 44.91 27.37
N SER A 266 -11.57 43.58 27.32
CA SER A 266 -12.52 42.78 28.10
C SER A 266 -12.02 42.61 29.54
N GLN A 267 -12.88 42.93 30.51
CA GLN A 267 -12.66 42.70 31.93
C GLN A 267 -13.63 41.63 32.44
N LEU A 268 -13.11 40.70 33.25
CA LEU A 268 -13.89 39.65 33.89
C LEU A 268 -14.40 40.13 35.25
N VAL A 269 -15.69 40.03 35.48
CA VAL A 269 -16.34 40.22 36.79
C VAL A 269 -16.98 38.91 37.22
N SER A 270 -16.90 38.55 38.50
CA SER A 270 -17.49 37.30 39.01
C SER A 270 -18.51 37.58 40.09
N VAL A 271 -19.65 36.91 40.02
CA VAL A 271 -20.70 36.94 41.05
C VAL A 271 -20.98 35.51 41.51
N ASP A 272 -20.88 35.30 42.81
CA ASP A 272 -21.24 34.04 43.46
C ASP A 272 -22.72 34.12 43.89
N LEU A 273 -23.58 33.36 43.20
CA LEU A 273 -25.03 33.46 43.35
C LEU A 273 -25.48 33.01 44.75
N GLN A 274 -24.87 31.95 45.30
CA GLN A 274 -25.17 31.46 46.64
C GLN A 274 -24.83 32.49 47.73
N THR A 275 -23.75 33.25 47.52
CA THR A 275 -23.36 34.33 48.44
C THR A 275 -24.27 35.54 48.32
N ALA A 276 -24.72 35.87 47.11
CA ALA A 276 -25.62 36.99 46.85
C ALA A 276 -27.03 36.77 47.44
N GLU A 277 -27.56 35.55 47.40
CA GLU A 277 -28.85 35.21 48.03
C GLU A 277 -28.80 35.37 49.56
N ARG A 278 -27.76 34.85 50.21
CA ARG A 278 -27.58 34.97 51.68
C ARG A 278 -27.51 36.43 52.15
N LEU A 279 -26.82 37.29 51.40
CA LEU A 279 -26.73 38.71 51.68
C LEU A 279 -28.08 39.44 51.52
N ARG A 280 -28.95 38.95 50.64
CA ARG A 280 -30.31 39.51 50.43
C ARG A 280 -31.29 39.12 51.53
N GLU A 281 -31.09 37.98 52.18
CA GLU A 281 -31.90 37.55 53.34
C GLU A 281 -31.48 38.24 54.65
N THR A 282 -30.26 38.78 54.71
CA THR A 282 -29.74 39.52 55.88
C THR A 282 -29.90 41.04 55.79
N ALA A 283 -30.35 41.57 54.65
CA ALA A 283 -30.58 43.00 54.39
C ALA A 283 -32.07 43.34 54.42
#